data_AF-A0A945AVZ3-F1
#
_entry.id   AF-A0A945AVZ3-F1
#
_cell.length_a   1.000
_cell.length_b   1.000
_cell.length_c   1.000
_cell.angle_alpha   90.00
_cell.angle_beta   90.00
_cell.angle_gamma   90.00
#
_symmetry.space_group_name_H-M   'P 1'
#
loop_
_entity.id
_entity.type
_entity.pdbx_description
1 polymer ?
#
loop_
_entity_poly.entity_id
_entity_poly.type
_entity_poly.pdbx_seq_one_letter_code
_entity_poly.pdbx_strand_id
1 'polypeptide(L)'
;MLDSLTNHYCIYFMDHKMGYGWIEGTQKNKLIIIPPQGKPKLLLPNRIAYSWREKKLPFNTAQAHETLELHMKQAELYKQTFELETMHSLLENMRENTLEELAVDFLDEPENSVCKLGLFLALHEDSFWFKNNRNLTYTPRTSAELAVLEVQFTRLQEQQKRAIIIQKWIKQLESGEWNANTNITAEQQNWLDQQLNLLIDGTESPYWKEMSTLLDWGTSFGIGEENSLKRWLAGAGTSVSSSRLTLLRANVREEFPEKVLADVERVRNLPTAKLTRSPAEVQTFTIDGESTLDYDDAFSVLEWNKAQLIVAVHITDLSHSVHPGDPLFKEAEDRISSVYTIERTIPMLPEELSNDYFSLMSGEDRAVLSFKFKLNENGDWRLLEVIPSIIRVHENLSYEQADLLIENNHDFWGLMNKFCKCSQERRLEKGALNLARKEFNFDISDPDNIRIIPLKRNSPASRIIEELAIAVNRETARLFQEADFPGIYRTQSSYELIKEVEDKELLSLENIRIEPAKLTTVPGIHSGLGCEVYM
;
A
#
# COMPACT_ATOMS: atom_id res chain seq x y z
N MET A 1 -3.47 -62.33 -28.39
CA MET A 1 -4.00 -60.96 -28.49
C MET A 1 -2.90 -59.90 -28.69
N LEU A 2 -1.68 -60.07 -28.15
CA LEU A 2 -0.55 -59.18 -28.48
C LEU A 2 0.00 -59.41 -29.90
N ASP A 3 0.12 -60.67 -30.32
CA ASP A 3 0.67 -61.03 -31.65
C ASP A 3 -0.22 -60.61 -32.84
N SER A 4 -1.46 -60.19 -32.57
CA SER A 4 -2.34 -59.60 -33.58
C SER A 4 -2.03 -58.13 -33.84
N LEU A 5 -1.28 -57.45 -32.95
CA LEU A 5 -0.86 -56.06 -33.13
C LEU A 5 0.53 -55.96 -33.77
N THR A 6 1.31 -57.05 -33.79
CA THR A 6 2.61 -57.10 -34.47
C THR A 6 2.45 -56.90 -35.97
N ASN A 7 3.38 -56.18 -36.58
CA ASN A 7 3.39 -55.77 -37.98
C ASN A 7 2.25 -54.82 -38.37
N HIS A 8 1.90 -53.91 -37.46
CA HIS A 8 0.96 -52.83 -37.70
C HIS A 8 1.51 -51.49 -37.21
N TYR A 9 0.96 -50.41 -37.76
CA TYR A 9 1.14 -49.06 -37.25
C TYR A 9 0.31 -48.84 -35.98
N CYS A 10 0.77 -47.93 -35.13
CA CYS A 10 0.06 -47.58 -33.92
C CYS A 10 0.27 -46.12 -33.50
N ILE A 11 -0.72 -45.61 -32.77
CA ILE A 11 -0.61 -44.44 -31.91
C ILE A 11 -0.53 -44.91 -30.46
N TYR A 12 0.30 -44.27 -29.66
CA TYR A 12 0.49 -44.59 -28.25
C TYR A 12 0.61 -43.33 -27.38
N PHE A 13 0.33 -43.46 -26.09
CA PHE A 13 0.54 -42.40 -25.10
C PHE A 13 1.79 -42.65 -24.24
N MET A 14 2.64 -41.63 -24.09
CA MET A 14 3.82 -41.61 -23.24
C MET A 14 3.97 -40.23 -22.59
N ASP A 15 4.10 -40.17 -21.27
CA ASP A 15 4.31 -38.91 -20.52
C ASP A 15 3.31 -37.79 -20.87
N HIS A 16 2.03 -38.14 -20.95
CA HIS A 16 0.92 -37.25 -21.36
C HIS A 16 1.01 -36.69 -22.79
N LYS A 17 1.90 -37.24 -23.62
CA LYS A 17 2.02 -36.91 -25.04
C LYS A 17 1.63 -38.11 -25.91
N MET A 18 1.06 -37.79 -27.06
CA MET A 18 0.77 -38.77 -28.10
C MET A 18 2.01 -38.98 -28.98
N GLY A 19 2.31 -40.23 -29.31
CA GLY A 19 3.35 -40.61 -30.27
C GLY A 19 2.82 -41.68 -31.23
N TYR A 20 3.55 -41.92 -32.31
CA TYR A 20 3.19 -42.94 -33.30
C TYR A 20 4.42 -43.76 -33.71
N GLY A 21 4.20 -44.98 -34.19
CA GLY A 21 5.29 -45.87 -34.56
C GLY A 21 4.84 -47.22 -35.10
N TRP A 22 5.83 -48.00 -35.52
CA TRP A 22 5.66 -49.35 -36.06
C TRP A 22 5.83 -50.41 -34.98
N ILE A 23 4.91 -51.37 -34.87
CA ILE A 23 5.00 -52.49 -33.92
C ILE A 23 5.81 -53.62 -34.56
N GLU A 24 7.10 -53.70 -34.23
CA GLU A 24 8.04 -54.69 -34.79
C GLU A 24 7.87 -56.08 -34.18
N GLY A 25 7.51 -56.15 -32.89
CA GLY A 25 7.48 -57.42 -32.18
C GLY A 25 6.96 -57.31 -30.76
N THR A 26 7.08 -58.41 -30.01
CA THR A 26 6.69 -58.48 -28.61
C THR A 26 7.87 -58.99 -27.77
N GLN A 27 8.07 -58.41 -26.60
CA GLN A 27 9.09 -58.85 -25.63
C GLN A 27 8.54 -58.75 -24.22
N LYS A 28 8.54 -59.86 -23.47
CA LYS A 28 8.10 -59.89 -22.05
C LYS A 28 6.74 -59.19 -21.82
N ASN A 29 5.72 -59.54 -22.62
CA ASN A 29 4.37 -58.95 -22.61
C ASN A 29 4.29 -57.44 -22.95
N LYS A 30 5.35 -56.87 -23.52
CA LYS A 30 5.36 -55.50 -24.05
C LYS A 30 5.48 -55.53 -25.58
N LEU A 31 4.93 -54.51 -26.23
CA LEU A 31 5.10 -54.24 -27.65
C LEU A 31 6.42 -53.50 -27.87
N ILE A 32 7.19 -53.93 -28.86
CA ILE A 32 8.38 -53.23 -29.36
C ILE A 32 7.91 -52.24 -30.42
N ILE A 33 7.88 -50.95 -30.09
CA ILE A 33 7.44 -49.89 -30.99
C ILE A 33 8.65 -49.13 -31.49
N ILE A 34 8.80 -49.04 -32.82
CA ILE A 34 9.85 -48.27 -33.47
C ILE A 34 9.24 -46.96 -33.99
N PRO A 35 9.44 -45.82 -33.30
CA PRO A 35 9.02 -44.52 -33.82
C PRO A 35 9.86 -44.12 -35.05
N PRO A 36 9.36 -43.25 -35.95
CA PRO A 36 10.16 -42.74 -37.06
C PRO A 36 11.42 -41.98 -36.62
N GLN A 37 11.35 -41.35 -35.44
CA GLN A 37 12.46 -40.64 -34.82
C GLN A 37 12.64 -41.11 -33.37
N GLY A 38 13.89 -41.38 -32.99
CA GLY A 38 14.27 -41.76 -31.63
C GLY A 38 14.47 -43.28 -31.43
N LYS A 39 14.65 -43.68 -30.17
CA LYS A 39 14.96 -45.08 -29.80
C LYS A 39 13.68 -45.93 -29.71
N PRO A 40 13.78 -47.25 -29.97
CA PRO A 40 12.70 -48.22 -29.73
C PRO A 40 12.09 -48.08 -28.35
N LYS A 41 10.76 -48.23 -28.25
CA LYS A 41 9.98 -48.11 -27.03
C LYS A 41 9.35 -49.45 -26.66
N LEU A 42 9.44 -49.84 -25.39
CA LEU A 42 8.80 -51.04 -24.85
C LEU A 42 7.55 -50.63 -24.07
N LEU A 43 6.37 -50.75 -24.69
CA LEU A 43 5.10 -50.31 -24.10
C LEU A 43 4.16 -51.47 -23.79
N LEU A 44 3.35 -51.31 -22.76
CA LEU A 44 2.24 -52.22 -22.48
C LEU A 44 1.11 -51.98 -23.50
N PRO A 45 0.32 -53.01 -23.88
CA PRO A 45 -0.76 -52.86 -24.86
C PRO A 45 -1.79 -51.78 -24.54
N ASN A 46 -2.07 -51.54 -23.26
CA ASN A 46 -3.00 -50.50 -22.81
C ASN A 46 -2.49 -49.06 -23.01
N ARG A 47 -1.25 -48.89 -23.49
CA ARG A 47 -0.71 -47.59 -23.92
C ARG A 47 -0.96 -47.31 -25.40
N ILE A 48 -1.44 -48.30 -26.16
CA ILE A 48 -1.82 -48.11 -27.56
C ILE A 48 -3.19 -47.46 -27.61
N ALA A 49 -3.26 -46.29 -28.22
CA ALA A 49 -4.49 -45.52 -28.41
C ALA A 49 -5.25 -45.95 -29.67
N TYR A 50 -4.51 -46.26 -30.75
CA TYR A 50 -5.07 -46.68 -32.03
C TYR A 50 -4.07 -47.60 -32.76
N SER A 51 -4.59 -48.53 -33.57
CA SER A 51 -3.78 -49.44 -34.39
C SER A 51 -4.48 -49.75 -35.71
N TRP A 52 -3.74 -49.78 -36.81
CA TRP A 52 -4.26 -50.12 -38.15
C TRP A 52 -4.42 -51.64 -38.19
N ARG A 53 -5.65 -52.18 -38.20
CA ARG A 53 -5.89 -53.64 -38.06
C ARG A 53 -6.30 -54.35 -39.35
N GLU A 54 -6.13 -53.71 -40.51
CA GLU A 54 -6.55 -54.26 -41.80
C GLU A 54 -5.87 -55.61 -42.13
N LYS A 55 -4.56 -55.61 -42.35
CA LYS A 55 -3.74 -56.80 -42.66
C LYS A 55 -2.33 -56.60 -42.13
N LYS A 56 -1.72 -57.69 -41.62
CA LYS A 56 -0.30 -57.69 -41.25
C LYS A 56 0.54 -57.27 -42.45
N LEU A 57 1.30 -56.20 -42.29
CA LEU A 57 2.07 -55.64 -43.38
C LEU A 57 3.43 -56.37 -43.48
N PRO A 58 3.86 -56.84 -44.66
CA PRO A 58 5.10 -57.59 -44.84
C PRO A 58 6.32 -56.67 -45.00
N PHE A 59 6.37 -55.56 -44.26
CA PHE A 59 7.39 -54.52 -44.42
C PHE A 59 8.58 -54.69 -43.48
N ASN A 60 9.73 -54.16 -43.89
CA ASN A 60 10.82 -53.84 -42.97
C ASN A 60 10.60 -52.45 -42.32
N THR A 61 11.34 -52.15 -41.26
CA THR A 61 11.18 -50.93 -40.45
C THR A 61 11.28 -49.63 -41.28
N ALA A 62 12.17 -49.56 -42.27
CA ALA A 62 12.33 -48.37 -43.11
C ALA A 62 11.12 -48.12 -44.03
N GLN A 63 10.64 -49.17 -44.70
CA GLN A 63 9.43 -49.11 -45.54
C GLN A 63 8.17 -48.83 -44.71
N ALA A 64 8.13 -49.36 -43.48
CA ALA A 64 7.07 -49.09 -42.53
C ALA A 64 7.02 -47.60 -42.15
N HIS A 65 8.16 -46.96 -41.91
CA HIS A 65 8.22 -45.53 -41.54
C HIS A 65 7.81 -44.59 -42.66
N GLU A 66 8.26 -44.82 -43.89
CA GLU A 66 7.86 -44.00 -45.06
C GLU A 66 6.34 -44.04 -45.27
N THR A 67 5.76 -45.24 -45.21
CA THR A 67 4.31 -45.43 -45.33
C THR A 67 3.54 -44.83 -44.15
N LEU A 68 4.09 -44.94 -42.93
CA LEU A 68 3.50 -44.36 -41.72
C LEU A 68 3.44 -42.84 -41.79
N GLU A 69 4.51 -42.17 -42.23
CA GLU A 69 4.52 -40.71 -42.41
C GLU A 69 3.51 -40.27 -43.47
N LEU A 70 3.38 -41.01 -44.57
CA LEU A 70 2.37 -40.76 -45.59
C LEU A 70 0.95 -40.88 -45.03
N HIS A 71 0.67 -41.97 -44.30
CA HIS A 71 -0.64 -42.20 -43.67
C HIS A 71 -0.97 -41.14 -42.62
N MET A 72 0.01 -40.69 -41.82
CA MET A 72 -0.20 -39.61 -40.85
C MET A 72 -0.55 -38.28 -41.55
N LYS A 73 0.15 -37.93 -42.64
CA LYS A 73 -0.18 -36.73 -43.43
C LYS A 73 -1.58 -36.80 -44.06
N GLN A 74 -1.96 -37.96 -44.59
CA GLN A 74 -3.29 -38.17 -45.15
C GLN A 74 -4.37 -38.11 -44.07
N ALA A 75 -4.15 -38.72 -42.92
CA ALA A 75 -5.09 -38.65 -41.81
C ALA A 75 -5.25 -37.23 -41.25
N GLU A 76 -4.19 -36.42 -41.21
CA GLU A 76 -4.28 -35.00 -40.86
C GLU A 76 -5.13 -34.20 -41.86
N LEU A 77 -5.07 -34.55 -43.15
CA LEU A 77 -5.94 -33.94 -44.15
C LEU A 77 -7.40 -34.36 -43.94
N TYR A 78 -7.66 -35.65 -43.70
CA TYR A 78 -9.00 -36.15 -43.36
C TYR A 78 -9.53 -35.56 -42.06
N LYS A 79 -8.68 -35.33 -41.06
CA LYS A 79 -9.07 -34.68 -39.80
C LYS A 79 -9.83 -33.37 -40.05
N GLN A 80 -9.36 -32.58 -41.02
CA GLN A 80 -9.94 -31.29 -41.38
C GLN A 80 -11.28 -31.39 -42.12
N THR A 81 -11.65 -32.58 -42.63
CA THR A 81 -12.92 -32.78 -43.33
C THR A 81 -14.08 -33.14 -42.39
N PHE A 82 -13.82 -33.44 -41.12
CA PHE A 82 -14.87 -33.81 -40.17
C PHE A 82 -15.57 -32.58 -39.58
N GLU A 83 -16.88 -32.51 -39.77
CA GLU A 83 -17.75 -31.52 -39.11
C GLU A 83 -18.27 -32.10 -37.79
N LEU A 84 -17.51 -31.91 -36.70
CA LEU A 84 -17.85 -32.47 -35.39
C LEU A 84 -19.19 -31.96 -34.83
N GLU A 85 -19.62 -30.75 -35.20
CA GLU A 85 -20.96 -30.23 -34.88
C GLU A 85 -22.06 -31.08 -35.52
N THR A 86 -21.93 -31.37 -36.81
CA THR A 86 -22.87 -32.21 -37.55
C THR A 86 -22.91 -33.62 -36.94
N MET A 87 -21.74 -34.22 -36.67
CA MET A 87 -21.64 -35.53 -36.01
C MET A 87 -22.31 -35.53 -34.62
N HIS A 88 -22.07 -34.49 -33.83
CA HIS A 88 -22.65 -34.31 -32.50
C HIS A 88 -24.19 -34.27 -32.57
N SER A 89 -24.75 -33.51 -33.51
CA SER A 89 -26.20 -33.34 -33.67
C SER A 89 -26.94 -34.62 -34.07
N LEU A 90 -26.23 -35.56 -34.70
CA LEU A 90 -26.78 -36.83 -35.21
C LEU A 90 -26.70 -37.97 -34.18
N LEU A 91 -25.95 -37.80 -33.09
CA LEU A 91 -25.76 -38.82 -32.07
C LEU A 91 -26.68 -38.63 -30.87
N GLU A 92 -27.03 -39.75 -30.22
CA GLU A 92 -27.78 -39.71 -28.97
C GLU A 92 -26.92 -39.12 -27.84
N ASN A 93 -27.44 -38.08 -27.19
CA ASN A 93 -26.81 -37.49 -26.02
C ASN A 93 -26.55 -38.55 -24.93
N MET A 94 -25.43 -38.43 -24.22
CA MET A 94 -25.03 -39.30 -23.10
C MET A 94 -24.66 -40.75 -23.45
N ARG A 95 -24.77 -41.17 -24.72
CA ARG A 95 -24.27 -42.47 -25.16
C ARG A 95 -22.76 -42.40 -25.37
N GLU A 96 -22.02 -43.32 -24.77
CA GLU A 96 -20.62 -43.54 -25.11
C GLU A 96 -20.54 -44.24 -26.47
N ASN A 97 -19.80 -43.66 -27.41
CA ASN A 97 -19.56 -44.26 -28.72
C ASN A 97 -18.08 -44.64 -28.84
N THR A 98 -17.83 -45.85 -29.32
CA THR A 98 -16.49 -46.30 -29.70
C THR A 98 -16.07 -45.67 -31.02
N LEU A 99 -14.76 -45.60 -31.28
CA LEU A 99 -14.27 -45.13 -32.58
C LEU A 99 -14.81 -45.99 -33.73
N GLU A 100 -14.99 -47.29 -33.50
CA GLU A 100 -15.56 -48.21 -34.47
C GLU A 100 -17.02 -47.91 -34.81
N GLU A 101 -17.86 -47.60 -33.82
CA GLU A 101 -19.26 -47.18 -34.06
C GLU A 101 -19.30 -45.87 -34.85
N LEU A 102 -18.51 -44.87 -34.44
CA LEU A 102 -18.44 -43.58 -35.13
C LEU A 102 -17.88 -43.72 -36.56
N ALA A 103 -16.94 -44.64 -36.78
CA ALA A 103 -16.42 -44.93 -38.10
C ALA A 103 -17.53 -45.45 -39.03
N VAL A 104 -18.37 -46.36 -38.55
CA VAL A 104 -19.49 -46.92 -39.33
C VAL A 104 -20.52 -45.85 -39.68
N ASP A 105 -20.81 -44.95 -38.74
CA ASP A 105 -21.85 -43.94 -38.92
C ASP A 105 -21.38 -42.75 -39.80
N PHE A 106 -20.09 -42.42 -39.79
CA PHE A 106 -19.58 -41.16 -40.36
C PHE A 106 -18.47 -41.29 -41.41
N LEU A 107 -18.00 -42.50 -41.74
CA LEU A 107 -17.03 -42.70 -42.83
C LEU A 107 -17.67 -43.44 -44.01
N ASP A 108 -17.38 -42.99 -45.23
CA ASP A 108 -17.74 -43.72 -46.46
C ASP A 108 -17.06 -45.10 -46.52
N GLU A 109 -15.82 -45.18 -46.02
CA GLU A 109 -15.04 -46.41 -45.91
C GLU A 109 -14.66 -46.68 -44.44
N PRO A 110 -15.56 -47.24 -43.62
CA PRO A 110 -15.33 -47.46 -42.19
C PRO A 110 -14.19 -48.45 -41.91
N GLU A 111 -13.84 -49.29 -42.88
CA GLU A 111 -12.71 -50.22 -42.76
C GLU A 111 -11.35 -49.59 -43.05
N ASN A 112 -11.33 -48.41 -43.71
CA ASN A 112 -10.11 -47.72 -44.08
C ASN A 112 -9.41 -47.12 -42.84
N SER A 113 -8.22 -47.61 -42.56
CA SER A 113 -7.47 -47.27 -41.34
C SER A 113 -6.91 -45.85 -41.34
N VAL A 114 -6.72 -45.23 -42.51
CA VAL A 114 -6.27 -43.84 -42.63
C VAL A 114 -7.43 -42.89 -42.34
N CYS A 115 -8.62 -43.17 -42.89
CA CYS A 115 -9.83 -42.39 -42.60
C CYS A 115 -10.21 -42.48 -41.11
N LYS A 116 -10.19 -43.70 -40.54
CA LYS A 116 -10.40 -43.93 -39.10
C LYS A 116 -9.36 -43.23 -38.23
N LEU A 117 -8.10 -43.18 -38.66
CA LEU A 117 -7.09 -42.41 -37.96
C LEU A 117 -7.46 -40.92 -37.95
N GLY A 118 -7.86 -40.36 -39.09
CA GLY A 118 -8.27 -38.96 -39.18
C GLY A 118 -9.41 -38.64 -38.21
N LEU A 119 -10.41 -39.52 -38.14
CA LEU A 119 -11.52 -39.41 -37.19
C LEU A 119 -11.06 -39.47 -35.73
N PHE A 120 -10.17 -40.41 -35.40
CA PHE A 120 -9.57 -40.51 -34.06
C PHE A 120 -8.86 -39.21 -33.66
N LEU A 121 -8.06 -38.64 -34.56
CA LEU A 121 -7.35 -37.39 -34.29
C LEU A 121 -8.32 -36.22 -34.08
N ALA A 122 -9.37 -36.11 -34.90
CA ALA A 122 -10.39 -35.07 -34.78
C ALA A 122 -11.08 -35.12 -33.41
N LEU A 123 -11.49 -36.31 -32.98
CA LEU A 123 -12.16 -36.52 -31.70
C LEU A 123 -11.22 -36.42 -30.49
N HIS A 124 -9.93 -36.74 -30.66
CA HIS A 124 -8.94 -36.63 -29.59
C HIS A 124 -8.56 -35.17 -29.31
N GLU A 125 -8.47 -34.34 -30.35
CA GLU A 125 -8.17 -32.92 -30.25
C GLU A 125 -9.40 -32.06 -29.93
N ASP A 126 -10.61 -32.62 -30.04
CA ASP A 126 -11.83 -31.91 -29.67
C ASP A 126 -11.88 -31.59 -28.17
N SER A 127 -12.17 -30.33 -27.89
CA SER A 127 -12.40 -29.81 -26.54
C SER A 127 -13.82 -29.29 -26.33
N PHE A 128 -14.66 -29.27 -27.38
CA PHE A 128 -15.96 -28.61 -27.37
C PHE A 128 -17.13 -29.56 -27.58
N TRP A 129 -17.13 -30.43 -28.60
CA TRP A 129 -18.29 -31.26 -28.95
C TRP A 129 -18.40 -32.60 -28.20
N PHE A 130 -17.29 -33.30 -27.99
CA PHE A 130 -17.20 -34.64 -27.42
C PHE A 130 -16.33 -34.72 -26.15
N LYS A 131 -16.83 -35.39 -25.11
CA LYS A 131 -16.01 -35.84 -23.97
C LYS A 131 -15.36 -37.16 -24.33
N ASN A 132 -14.07 -37.29 -24.09
CA ASN A 132 -13.37 -38.57 -24.13
C ASN A 132 -13.02 -39.07 -22.72
N ASN A 133 -12.85 -40.38 -22.58
CA ASN A 133 -12.43 -40.98 -21.31
C ASN A 133 -11.18 -41.87 -21.51
N ARG A 134 -10.71 -42.51 -20.45
CA ARG A 134 -9.52 -43.38 -20.49
C ARG A 134 -9.66 -44.61 -21.39
N ASN A 135 -10.89 -44.99 -21.73
CA ASN A 135 -11.19 -46.09 -22.64
C ASN A 135 -11.29 -45.64 -24.11
N LEU A 136 -11.05 -44.36 -24.40
CA LEU A 136 -11.14 -43.77 -25.74
C LEU A 136 -12.54 -43.93 -26.36
N THR A 137 -13.57 -43.88 -25.52
CA THR A 137 -14.95 -43.68 -25.98
C THR A 137 -15.28 -42.19 -25.96
N TYR A 138 -16.17 -41.79 -26.87
CA TYR A 138 -16.53 -40.41 -27.13
C TYR A 138 -18.01 -40.22 -26.89
N THR A 139 -18.33 -39.29 -25.99
CA THR A 139 -19.72 -38.97 -25.62
C THR A 139 -20.05 -37.56 -26.10
N PRO A 140 -21.08 -37.36 -26.93
CA PRO A 140 -21.59 -36.03 -27.26
C PRO A 140 -21.90 -35.23 -25.99
N ARG A 141 -21.38 -34.00 -25.87
CA ARG A 141 -21.67 -33.12 -24.73
C ARG A 141 -23.12 -32.67 -24.77
N THR A 142 -23.77 -32.57 -23.61
CA THR A 142 -25.15 -32.08 -23.56
C THR A 142 -25.22 -30.58 -23.88
N SER A 143 -26.39 -30.08 -24.30
CA SER A 143 -26.58 -28.65 -24.54
C SER A 143 -26.24 -27.78 -23.32
N ALA A 144 -26.45 -28.27 -22.10
CA ALA A 144 -26.07 -27.57 -20.87
C ALA A 144 -24.54 -27.48 -20.69
N GLU A 145 -23.80 -28.54 -21.03
CA GLU A 145 -22.33 -28.54 -21.00
C GLU A 145 -21.73 -27.64 -22.09
N LEU A 146 -22.32 -27.65 -23.29
CA LEU A 146 -21.92 -26.77 -24.39
C LEU A 146 -22.12 -25.30 -24.02
N ALA A 147 -23.27 -24.93 -23.46
CA ALA A 147 -23.52 -23.55 -22.99
C ALA A 147 -22.50 -23.08 -21.94
N VAL A 148 -22.06 -23.96 -21.04
CA VAL A 148 -21.00 -23.63 -20.06
C VAL A 148 -19.65 -23.41 -20.76
N LEU A 149 -19.30 -24.27 -21.72
CA LEU A 149 -18.06 -24.14 -22.48
C LEU A 149 -18.06 -22.89 -23.36
N GLU A 150 -19.17 -22.54 -24.02
CA GLU A 150 -19.30 -21.29 -24.78
C GLU A 150 -18.95 -20.09 -23.92
N VAL A 151 -19.56 -19.99 -22.73
CA VAL A 151 -19.26 -18.92 -21.77
C VAL A 151 -17.78 -18.91 -21.37
N GLN A 152 -17.16 -20.08 -21.16
CA GLN A 152 -15.74 -20.17 -20.83
C GLN A 152 -14.85 -19.71 -21.99
N PHE A 153 -15.13 -20.15 -23.22
CA PHE A 153 -14.39 -19.75 -24.42
C PHE A 153 -14.53 -18.26 -24.70
N THR A 154 -15.74 -17.70 -24.57
CA THR A 154 -15.95 -16.24 -24.70
C THR A 154 -15.12 -15.48 -23.67
N ARG A 155 -15.14 -15.88 -22.40
CA ARG A 155 -14.33 -15.25 -21.34
C ARG A 155 -12.83 -15.33 -21.64
N LEU A 156 -12.34 -16.48 -22.09
CA LEU A 156 -10.93 -16.65 -22.47
C LEU A 156 -10.54 -15.73 -23.63
N GLN A 157 -11.40 -15.62 -24.65
CA GLN A 157 -11.18 -14.71 -25.77
C GLN A 157 -11.19 -13.25 -25.33
N GLU A 158 -12.10 -12.85 -24.44
CA GLU A 158 -12.16 -11.51 -23.86
C GLU A 158 -10.89 -11.19 -23.05
N GLN A 159 -10.43 -12.14 -22.22
CA GLN A 159 -9.18 -12.00 -21.45
C GLN A 159 -7.96 -11.86 -22.38
N GLN A 160 -7.88 -12.67 -23.44
CA GLN A 160 -6.79 -12.56 -24.42
C GLN A 160 -6.80 -11.21 -25.14
N LYS A 161 -7.97 -10.73 -25.57
CA LYS A 161 -8.11 -9.39 -26.17
C LYS A 161 -7.67 -8.30 -25.19
N ARG A 162 -8.10 -8.38 -23.94
CA ARG A 162 -7.73 -7.42 -22.89
C ARG A 162 -6.22 -7.44 -22.60
N ALA A 163 -5.61 -8.62 -22.53
CA ALA A 163 -4.16 -8.77 -22.37
C ALA A 163 -3.38 -8.09 -23.51
N ILE A 164 -3.81 -8.27 -24.76
CA ILE A 164 -3.19 -7.64 -25.93
C ILE A 164 -3.28 -6.11 -25.84
N ILE A 165 -4.44 -5.58 -25.44
CA ILE A 165 -4.66 -4.14 -25.29
C ILE A 165 -3.76 -3.57 -24.18
N ILE A 166 -3.72 -4.20 -23.01
CA ILE A 166 -2.88 -3.75 -21.88
C ILE A 166 -1.39 -3.81 -22.25
N GLN A 167 -0.94 -4.89 -22.90
CA GLN A 167 0.45 -5.01 -23.37
C GLN A 167 0.80 -3.92 -24.38
N LYS A 168 -0.16 -3.49 -25.22
CA LYS A 168 0.04 -2.33 -26.11
C LYS A 168 0.21 -1.04 -25.31
N TRP A 169 -0.62 -0.79 -24.30
CA TRP A 169 -0.52 0.39 -23.45
C TRP A 169 0.80 0.45 -22.68
N ILE A 170 1.23 -0.67 -22.10
CA ILE A 170 2.52 -0.77 -21.41
C ILE A 170 3.66 -0.41 -22.37
N LYS A 171 3.66 -0.95 -23.59
CA LYS A 171 4.67 -0.61 -24.60
C LYS A 171 4.66 0.88 -24.96
N GLN A 172 3.48 1.50 -25.04
CA GLN A 172 3.36 2.93 -25.33
C GLN A 172 3.91 3.80 -24.18
N LEU A 173 3.69 3.40 -22.93
CA LEU A 173 4.27 4.08 -21.76
C LEU A 173 5.79 3.91 -21.71
N GLU A 174 6.29 2.70 -21.99
CA GLU A 174 7.72 2.40 -21.97
C GLU A 174 8.49 3.04 -23.13
N SER A 175 7.84 3.25 -24.28
CA SER A 175 8.42 3.98 -25.42
C SER A 175 8.27 5.50 -25.31
N GLY A 176 7.44 6.00 -24.38
CA GLY A 176 7.09 7.42 -24.23
C GLY A 176 6.04 7.95 -25.23
N GLU A 177 5.49 7.09 -26.09
CA GLU A 177 4.35 7.43 -26.97
C GLU A 177 3.12 7.87 -26.16
N TRP A 178 2.89 7.19 -25.03
CA TRP A 178 1.97 7.64 -23.99
C TRP A 178 2.80 8.31 -22.89
N ASN A 179 2.57 9.61 -22.69
CA ASN A 179 3.17 10.42 -21.64
C ASN A 179 2.13 11.33 -20.95
N ALA A 180 2.59 12.16 -20.01
CA ALA A 180 1.76 13.10 -19.25
C ALA A 180 0.89 14.05 -20.09
N ASN A 181 1.27 14.34 -21.34
CA ASN A 181 0.54 15.24 -22.23
C ASN A 181 -0.36 14.50 -23.24
N THR A 182 -0.40 13.17 -23.20
CA THR A 182 -1.22 12.36 -24.09
C THR A 182 -2.68 12.40 -23.64
N ASN A 183 -3.60 12.72 -24.54
CA ASN A 183 -5.03 12.54 -24.28
C ASN A 183 -5.37 11.06 -24.21
N ILE A 184 -5.88 10.61 -23.07
CA ILE A 184 -6.22 9.21 -22.81
C ILE A 184 -7.73 8.97 -22.86
N THR A 185 -8.11 7.72 -23.14
CA THR A 185 -9.50 7.28 -23.10
C THR A 185 -9.96 7.00 -21.67
N ALA A 186 -11.27 6.93 -21.44
CA ALA A 186 -11.82 6.52 -20.14
C ALA A 186 -11.38 5.11 -19.73
N GLU A 187 -11.17 4.21 -20.69
CA GLU A 187 -10.68 2.85 -20.44
C GLU A 187 -9.23 2.85 -19.95
N GLN A 188 -8.38 3.70 -20.55
CA GLN A 188 -7.00 3.92 -20.13
C GLN A 188 -6.94 4.53 -18.74
N GLN A 189 -7.79 5.50 -18.42
CA GLN A 189 -7.90 6.06 -17.07
C GLN A 189 -8.28 4.99 -16.05
N ASN A 190 -9.33 4.21 -16.32
CA ASN A 190 -9.75 3.11 -15.44
C ASN A 190 -8.62 2.08 -15.22
N TRP A 191 -7.81 1.80 -16.25
CA TRP A 191 -6.65 0.93 -16.10
C TRP A 191 -5.57 1.53 -15.20
N LEU A 192 -5.27 2.83 -15.31
CA LEU A 192 -4.37 3.52 -14.39
C LEU A 192 -4.89 3.51 -12.95
N ASP A 193 -6.19 3.73 -12.77
CA ASP A 193 -6.83 3.65 -11.45
C ASP A 193 -6.67 2.24 -10.86
N GLN A 194 -6.82 1.19 -11.67
CA GLN A 194 -6.55 -0.19 -11.24
C GLN A 194 -5.08 -0.38 -10.86
N GLN A 195 -4.13 0.21 -11.59
CA GLN A 195 -2.70 0.15 -11.25
C GLN A 195 -2.41 0.85 -9.93
N LEU A 196 -3.07 1.98 -9.66
CA LEU A 196 -2.96 2.68 -8.39
C LEU A 196 -3.54 1.85 -7.24
N ASN A 197 -4.71 1.23 -7.40
CA ASN A 197 -5.30 0.34 -6.39
C ASN A 197 -4.39 -0.87 -6.10
N LEU A 198 -3.79 -1.48 -7.13
CA LEU A 198 -2.81 -2.56 -6.95
C LEU A 198 -1.58 -2.09 -6.18
N LEU A 199 -1.12 -0.85 -6.42
CA LEU A 199 0.03 -0.28 -5.73
C LEU A 199 -0.27 -0.02 -4.23
N ILE A 200 -1.49 0.40 -3.92
CA ILE A 200 -1.95 0.68 -2.56
C ILE A 200 -2.19 -0.64 -1.79
N ASP A 201 -3.07 -1.50 -2.31
CA ASP A 201 -3.60 -2.66 -1.59
C ASP A 201 -2.82 -3.96 -1.84
N GLY A 202 -1.94 -3.99 -2.83
CA GLY A 202 -1.19 -5.18 -3.21
C GLY A 202 -2.11 -6.36 -3.55
N THR A 203 -1.92 -7.48 -2.86
CA THR A 203 -2.70 -8.71 -3.07
C THR A 203 -4.15 -8.62 -2.59
N GLU A 204 -4.47 -7.66 -1.72
CA GLU A 204 -5.84 -7.43 -1.23
C GLU A 204 -6.69 -6.61 -2.20
N SER A 205 -6.07 -6.06 -3.27
CA SER A 205 -6.80 -5.33 -4.30
C SER A 205 -7.84 -6.23 -4.99
N PRO A 206 -9.07 -5.74 -5.25
CA PRO A 206 -10.07 -6.49 -6.00
C PRO A 206 -9.61 -6.83 -7.43
N TYR A 207 -8.60 -6.12 -7.94
CA TYR A 207 -8.05 -6.31 -9.28
C TYR A 207 -6.87 -7.28 -9.33
N TRP A 208 -6.33 -7.72 -8.18
CA TRP A 208 -5.10 -8.53 -8.12
C TRP A 208 -5.19 -9.81 -8.94
N LYS A 209 -6.26 -10.59 -8.76
CA LYS A 209 -6.43 -11.90 -9.41
C LYS A 209 -6.43 -11.78 -10.94
N GLU A 210 -7.11 -10.77 -11.47
CA GLU A 210 -7.18 -10.53 -12.90
C GLU A 210 -5.83 -10.03 -13.42
N MET A 211 -5.29 -8.98 -12.79
CA MET A 211 -4.09 -8.29 -13.30
C MET A 211 -2.83 -9.13 -13.17
N SER A 212 -2.68 -9.93 -12.11
CA SER A 212 -1.56 -10.86 -11.98
C SER A 212 -1.55 -11.90 -13.10
N THR A 213 -2.73 -12.37 -13.52
CA THR A 213 -2.86 -13.28 -14.67
C THR A 213 -2.54 -12.58 -15.98
N LEU A 214 -3.03 -11.34 -16.19
CA LEU A 214 -2.81 -10.59 -17.43
C LEU A 214 -1.36 -10.12 -17.62
N LEU A 215 -0.64 -9.88 -16.52
CA LEU A 215 0.73 -9.37 -16.50
C LEU A 215 1.77 -10.48 -16.27
N ASP A 216 1.34 -11.73 -16.17
CA ASP A 216 2.20 -12.90 -15.87
C ASP A 216 2.98 -12.73 -14.55
N TRP A 217 2.31 -12.19 -13.53
CA TRP A 217 2.85 -12.09 -12.18
C TRP A 217 2.54 -13.35 -11.37
N GLY A 218 3.42 -13.62 -10.39
CA GLY A 218 3.23 -14.71 -9.45
C GLY A 218 2.09 -14.48 -8.47
N THR A 219 2.01 -15.32 -7.43
CA THR A 219 0.98 -15.22 -6.39
C THR A 219 1.29 -14.17 -5.32
N SER A 220 2.45 -13.53 -5.37
CA SER A 220 2.93 -12.55 -4.39
C SER A 220 3.13 -11.19 -5.02
N PHE A 221 2.84 -10.13 -4.27
CA PHE A 221 3.19 -8.76 -4.62
C PHE A 221 4.54 -8.39 -4.00
N GLY A 222 5.53 -8.07 -4.83
CA GLY A 222 6.88 -7.71 -4.40
C GLY A 222 7.38 -6.40 -4.98
N ILE A 223 8.68 -6.16 -4.79
CA ILE A 223 9.36 -4.94 -5.23
C ILE A 223 9.33 -4.78 -6.76
N GLY A 224 9.36 -5.89 -7.51
CA GLY A 224 9.34 -5.87 -8.97
C GLY A 224 8.01 -5.34 -9.51
N GLU A 225 6.91 -5.85 -8.97
CA GLU A 225 5.55 -5.43 -9.32
C GLU A 225 5.32 -3.96 -8.92
N GLU A 226 5.71 -3.59 -7.68
CA GLU A 226 5.64 -2.21 -7.20
C GLU A 226 6.39 -1.23 -8.10
N ASN A 227 7.63 -1.55 -8.49
CA ASN A 227 8.43 -0.71 -9.37
C ASN A 227 7.82 -0.56 -10.77
N SER A 228 7.19 -1.63 -11.27
CA SER A 228 6.55 -1.62 -12.58
C SER A 228 5.33 -0.70 -12.58
N LEU A 229 4.48 -0.81 -11.56
CA LEU A 229 3.32 0.06 -11.36
C LEU A 229 3.74 1.54 -11.22
N LYS A 230 4.71 1.83 -10.35
CA LYS A 230 5.24 3.20 -10.19
C LYS A 230 5.76 3.77 -11.50
N ARG A 231 6.50 2.96 -12.28
CA ARG A 231 7.03 3.39 -13.58
C ARG A 231 5.92 3.71 -14.57
N TRP A 232 4.90 2.86 -14.68
CA TRP A 232 3.78 3.10 -15.60
C TRP A 232 2.95 4.31 -15.20
N LEU A 233 2.63 4.45 -13.91
CA LEU A 233 1.93 5.62 -13.38
C LEU A 233 2.74 6.90 -13.59
N ALA A 234 4.06 6.86 -13.39
CA ALA A 234 4.94 8.00 -13.68
C ALA A 234 4.98 8.33 -15.17
N GLY A 235 5.10 7.32 -16.04
CA GLY A 235 5.03 7.49 -17.49
C GLY A 235 3.74 8.17 -17.95
N ALA A 236 2.61 7.82 -17.33
CA ALA A 236 1.31 8.42 -17.61
C ALA A 236 1.13 9.84 -17.04
N GLY A 237 2.10 10.39 -16.31
CA GLY A 237 2.02 11.71 -15.67
C GLY A 237 1.43 11.71 -14.26
N THR A 238 1.09 10.55 -13.71
CA THR A 238 0.54 10.38 -12.36
C THR A 238 1.54 9.74 -11.41
N SER A 239 2.75 10.30 -11.32
CA SER A 239 3.81 9.75 -10.47
C SER A 239 3.35 9.58 -9.01
N VAL A 240 3.75 8.47 -8.39
CA VAL A 240 3.44 8.15 -6.99
C VAL A 240 4.73 8.08 -6.20
N SER A 241 5.02 9.15 -5.44
CA SER A 241 6.16 9.19 -4.52
C SER A 241 5.96 8.20 -3.36
N SER A 242 7.04 7.89 -2.63
CA SER A 242 6.95 7.06 -1.42
C SER A 242 6.09 7.70 -0.34
N SER A 243 6.15 9.03 -0.19
CA SER A 243 5.31 9.80 0.73
C SER A 243 3.84 9.67 0.34
N ARG A 244 3.50 9.95 -0.93
CA ARG A 244 2.15 9.81 -1.46
C ARG A 244 1.61 8.38 -1.31
N LEU A 245 2.42 7.36 -1.58
CA LEU A 245 2.01 5.97 -1.40
C LEU A 245 1.68 5.65 0.07
N THR A 246 2.47 6.18 1.00
CA THR A 246 2.22 6.02 2.44
C THR A 246 0.90 6.68 2.84
N LEU A 247 0.64 7.89 2.34
CA LEU A 247 -0.61 8.62 2.59
C LEU A 247 -1.83 7.87 2.05
N LEU A 248 -1.75 7.36 0.81
CA LEU A 248 -2.81 6.58 0.19
C LEU A 248 -3.10 5.28 0.96
N ARG A 249 -2.06 4.55 1.38
CA ARG A 249 -2.19 3.33 2.19
C ARG A 249 -2.77 3.60 3.58
N ALA A 250 -2.46 4.76 4.16
CA ALA A 250 -3.03 5.20 5.43
C ALA A 250 -4.44 5.82 5.26
N ASN A 251 -4.95 5.94 4.04
CA ASN A 251 -6.22 6.57 3.71
C ASN A 251 -6.35 7.99 4.32
N VAL A 252 -5.26 8.77 4.24
CA VAL A 252 -5.22 10.14 4.77
C VAL A 252 -6.14 11.03 3.95
N ARG A 253 -6.92 11.87 4.64
CA ARG A 253 -7.78 12.88 4.02
C ARG A 253 -6.95 14.07 3.57
N GLU A 254 -6.73 14.19 2.27
CA GLU A 254 -5.92 15.27 1.72
C GLU A 254 -6.74 16.54 1.46
N GLU A 255 -7.97 16.40 1.00
CA GLU A 255 -8.83 17.51 0.58
C GLU A 255 -9.93 17.82 1.58
N PHE A 256 -10.30 19.11 1.70
CA PHE A 256 -11.40 19.55 2.54
C PHE A 256 -12.73 19.55 1.77
N PRO A 257 -13.80 18.94 2.28
CA PRO A 257 -15.12 19.01 1.66
C PRO A 257 -15.65 20.45 1.55
N GLU A 258 -16.47 20.76 0.54
CA GLU A 258 -17.04 22.10 0.33
C GLU A 258 -17.75 22.67 1.56
N LYS A 259 -18.46 21.83 2.32
CA LYS A 259 -19.13 22.22 3.57
C LYS A 259 -18.15 22.75 4.64
N VAL A 260 -16.92 22.26 4.65
CA VAL A 260 -15.87 22.66 5.61
C VAL A 260 -15.28 24.00 5.16
N LEU A 261 -15.01 24.14 3.85
CA LEU A 261 -14.53 25.40 3.27
C LEU A 261 -15.55 26.54 3.46
N ALA A 262 -16.86 26.26 3.34
CA ALA A 262 -17.89 27.24 3.65
C ALA A 262 -17.90 27.66 5.13
N ASP A 263 -17.52 26.75 6.03
CA ASP A 263 -17.47 27.00 7.48
C ASP A 263 -16.24 27.82 7.90
N VAL A 264 -15.15 27.77 7.12
CA VAL A 264 -13.98 28.66 7.27
C VAL A 264 -14.40 30.13 7.20
N GLU A 265 -15.21 30.49 6.22
CA GLU A 265 -15.68 31.86 6.05
C GLU A 265 -16.56 32.32 7.22
N ARG A 266 -17.34 31.41 7.83
CA ARG A 266 -18.06 31.73 9.07
C ARG A 266 -17.07 32.10 10.18
N VAL A 267 -16.07 31.26 10.42
CA VAL A 267 -15.06 31.46 11.48
C VAL A 267 -14.31 32.77 11.29
N ARG A 268 -13.84 33.06 10.07
CA ARG A 268 -13.10 34.30 9.77
C ARG A 268 -13.92 35.57 9.99
N ASN A 269 -15.23 35.49 9.79
CA ASN A 269 -16.15 36.61 9.98
C ASN A 269 -16.66 36.75 11.43
N LEU A 270 -16.25 35.88 12.35
CA LEU A 270 -16.62 36.02 13.76
C LEU A 270 -15.97 37.28 14.35
N PRO A 271 -16.73 38.08 15.11
CA PRO A 271 -16.15 39.23 15.81
C PRO A 271 -15.11 38.73 16.81
N THR A 272 -14.05 39.51 17.02
CA THR A 272 -13.05 39.21 18.05
C THR A 272 -13.74 38.98 19.39
N ALA A 273 -13.35 37.91 20.08
CA ALA A 273 -13.91 37.54 21.37
C ALA A 273 -13.88 38.74 22.34
N LYS A 274 -14.94 38.91 23.13
CA LYS A 274 -14.99 39.95 24.18
C LYS A 274 -14.17 39.52 25.39
N LEU A 275 -12.85 39.45 25.22
CA LEU A 275 -11.89 39.05 26.24
C LEU A 275 -11.04 40.24 26.69
N THR A 276 -10.45 40.10 27.87
CA THR A 276 -9.48 41.08 28.38
C THR A 276 -8.22 41.04 27.52
N ARG A 277 -7.76 42.22 27.08
CA ARG A 277 -6.52 42.37 26.33
C ARG A 277 -5.33 42.48 27.28
N SER A 278 -4.26 41.76 26.99
CA SER A 278 -2.98 41.92 27.66
C SER A 278 -2.42 43.33 27.44
N PRO A 279 -1.71 43.91 28.42
CA PRO A 279 -1.10 45.23 28.27
C PRO A 279 -0.12 45.25 27.09
N ALA A 280 -0.13 46.34 26.31
CA ALA A 280 0.71 46.47 25.11
C ALA A 280 2.23 46.49 25.40
N GLU A 281 2.61 46.78 26.65
CA GLU A 281 4.01 46.78 27.09
C GLU A 281 4.58 45.37 27.32
N VAL A 282 3.71 44.36 27.45
CA VAL A 282 4.11 42.98 27.70
C VAL A 282 4.64 42.37 26.41
N GLN A 283 5.96 42.17 26.36
CA GLN A 283 6.59 41.49 25.24
C GLN A 283 6.18 40.01 25.23
N THR A 284 5.71 39.56 24.06
CA THR A 284 5.17 38.22 23.85
C THR A 284 5.86 37.61 22.63
N PHE A 285 6.33 36.39 22.75
CA PHE A 285 7.17 35.74 21.74
C PHE A 285 6.62 34.35 21.39
N THR A 286 6.76 33.95 20.12
CA THR A 286 6.73 32.53 19.73
C THR A 286 8.16 32.09 19.41
N ILE A 287 8.47 30.79 19.53
CA ILE A 287 9.77 30.24 19.11
C ILE A 287 9.56 28.93 18.39
N ASP A 288 9.84 28.93 17.10
CA ASP A 288 9.47 27.82 16.21
C ASP A 288 10.56 27.55 15.16
N GLY A 289 10.32 26.54 14.31
CA GLY A 289 11.13 26.33 13.12
C GLY A 289 10.92 27.46 12.11
N GLU A 290 11.95 27.80 11.33
CA GLU A 290 11.92 28.92 10.36
C GLU A 290 10.81 28.79 9.30
N SER A 291 10.39 27.56 8.97
CA SER A 291 9.31 27.27 8.02
C SER A 291 7.92 27.15 8.65
N THR A 292 7.78 27.38 9.96
CA THR A 292 6.50 27.23 10.68
C THR A 292 5.60 28.42 10.38
N LEU A 293 4.32 28.16 10.14
CA LEU A 293 3.30 29.18 9.87
C LEU A 293 2.10 29.07 10.84
N ASP A 294 1.93 27.90 11.45
CA ASP A 294 0.90 27.52 12.42
C ASP A 294 1.43 27.68 13.86
N TYR A 295 1.67 28.93 14.28
CA TYR A 295 2.15 29.22 15.63
C TYR A 295 1.03 28.99 16.66
N ASP A 296 1.03 27.84 17.32
CA ASP A 296 -0.02 27.46 18.29
C ASP A 296 0.21 28.02 19.69
N ASP A 297 1.48 28.27 20.06
CA ASP A 297 1.88 28.73 21.37
C ASP A 297 2.78 29.96 21.36
N ALA A 298 2.63 30.77 22.41
CA ALA A 298 3.46 31.94 22.68
C ALA A 298 3.74 32.04 24.18
N PHE A 299 4.69 32.88 24.58
CA PHE A 299 4.91 33.17 25.99
C PHE A 299 5.32 34.61 26.23
N SER A 300 5.07 35.09 27.45
CA SER A 300 5.52 36.37 27.97
C SER A 300 6.17 36.20 29.33
N VAL A 301 7.20 36.98 29.63
CA VAL A 301 7.72 37.10 31.00
C VAL A 301 7.21 38.41 31.59
N LEU A 302 6.29 38.29 32.55
CA LEU A 302 5.57 39.41 33.14
C LEU A 302 6.41 40.11 34.22
N GLU A 303 7.16 39.33 35.00
CA GLU A 303 8.05 39.82 36.06
C GLU A 303 9.26 38.90 36.16
N TRP A 304 10.44 39.46 36.40
CA TRP A 304 11.63 38.64 36.65
C TRP A 304 12.59 39.30 37.62
N ASN A 305 13.25 38.46 38.42
CA ASN A 305 14.40 38.83 39.23
C ASN A 305 15.32 37.60 39.37
N LYS A 306 16.41 37.73 40.13
CA LYS A 306 17.41 36.66 40.29
C LYS A 306 16.87 35.36 40.90
N ALA A 307 15.74 35.38 41.60
CA ALA A 307 15.17 34.24 42.31
C ALA A 307 13.90 33.64 41.66
N GLN A 308 13.18 34.43 40.85
CA GLN A 308 11.91 34.00 40.25
C GLN A 308 11.56 34.73 38.95
N LEU A 309 10.81 34.04 38.09
CA LEU A 309 10.10 34.58 36.94
C LEU A 309 8.59 34.35 37.10
N ILE A 310 7.80 35.31 36.64
CA ILE A 310 6.38 35.14 36.38
C ILE A 310 6.20 35.05 34.87
N VAL A 311 5.83 33.88 34.38
CA VAL A 311 5.73 33.57 32.94
C VAL A 311 4.27 33.30 32.62
N ALA A 312 3.77 33.85 31.52
CA ALA A 312 2.50 33.45 30.94
C ALA A 312 2.77 32.63 29.67
N VAL A 313 2.18 31.45 29.56
CA VAL A 313 2.17 30.64 28.33
C VAL A 313 0.80 30.74 27.71
N HIS A 314 0.74 31.06 26.44
CA HIS A 314 -0.47 31.38 25.70
C HIS A 314 -0.68 30.33 24.62
N ILE A 315 -1.81 29.62 24.67
CA ILE A 315 -2.20 28.65 23.64
C ILE A 315 -3.34 29.25 22.83
N THR A 316 -3.29 29.14 21.51
CA THR A 316 -4.36 29.60 20.62
C THR A 316 -5.73 29.04 21.04
N ASP A 317 -6.76 29.90 21.08
CA ASP A 317 -8.11 29.51 21.52
C ASP A 317 -9.04 29.25 20.32
N LEU A 318 -9.11 28.00 19.89
CA LEU A 318 -10.05 27.56 18.85
C LEU A 318 -11.49 27.46 19.36
N SER A 319 -11.68 27.28 20.67
CA SER A 319 -12.96 26.91 21.28
C SER A 319 -14.01 28.01 21.17
N HIS A 320 -13.57 29.25 20.96
CA HIS A 320 -14.45 30.38 20.72
C HIS A 320 -15.15 30.32 19.35
N SER A 321 -14.52 29.70 18.35
CA SER A 321 -14.94 29.79 16.95
C SER A 321 -15.36 28.46 16.34
N VAL A 322 -14.85 27.35 16.87
CA VAL A 322 -15.12 25.98 16.41
C VAL A 322 -15.79 25.20 17.54
N HIS A 323 -17.04 24.79 17.32
CA HIS A 323 -17.85 24.12 18.35
C HIS A 323 -18.21 22.69 17.96
N PRO A 324 -18.47 21.80 18.94
CA PRO A 324 -18.98 20.46 18.67
C PRO A 324 -20.23 20.49 17.79
N GLY A 325 -20.17 19.78 16.66
CA GLY A 325 -21.23 19.73 15.65
C GLY A 325 -20.98 20.60 14.42
N ASP A 326 -20.02 21.54 14.48
CA ASP A 326 -19.63 22.33 13.31
C ASP A 326 -18.97 21.43 12.23
N PRO A 327 -19.12 21.76 10.94
CA PRO A 327 -18.39 21.08 9.86
C PRO A 327 -16.88 21.04 10.10
N LEU A 328 -16.26 22.14 10.55
CA LEU A 328 -14.84 22.19 10.90
C LEU A 328 -14.48 21.27 12.06
N PHE A 329 -15.30 21.23 13.13
CA PHE A 329 -15.05 20.38 14.29
C PHE A 329 -15.05 18.90 13.87
N LYS A 330 -16.06 18.49 13.10
CA LYS A 330 -16.18 17.11 12.64
C LYS A 330 -15.03 16.71 11.70
N GLU A 331 -14.60 17.62 10.84
CA GLU A 331 -13.46 17.35 9.96
C GLU A 331 -12.14 17.25 10.74
N ALA A 332 -11.93 18.11 11.74
CA ALA A 332 -10.77 18.02 12.63
C ALA A 332 -10.78 16.72 13.45
N GLU A 333 -11.94 16.30 13.95
CA GLU A 333 -12.12 15.01 14.64
C GLU A 333 -11.80 13.81 13.72
N ASP A 334 -12.30 13.84 12.48
CA ASP A 334 -12.03 12.80 11.47
C ASP A 334 -10.54 12.75 11.07
N ARG A 335 -9.83 13.90 11.09
CA ARG A 335 -8.40 14.01 10.76
C ARG A 335 -7.47 13.70 11.94
N ILE A 336 -7.91 13.96 13.17
CA ILE A 336 -7.19 13.80 14.46
C ILE A 336 -5.98 14.73 14.62
N SER A 337 -5.12 14.84 13.60
CA SER A 337 -3.90 15.65 13.62
C SER A 337 -3.48 16.06 12.21
N SER A 338 -2.67 17.11 12.11
CA SER A 338 -1.93 17.41 10.88
C SER A 338 -0.93 16.28 10.58
N VAL A 339 -0.74 15.96 9.30
CA VAL A 339 0.20 14.94 8.82
C VAL A 339 1.34 15.64 8.10
N TYR A 340 2.56 15.56 8.65
CA TYR A 340 3.76 16.17 8.08
C TYR A 340 4.53 15.14 7.26
N THR A 341 4.68 15.38 5.96
CA THR A 341 5.54 14.58 5.07
C THR A 341 6.73 15.39 4.60
N ILE A 342 7.72 14.74 3.96
CA ILE A 342 8.86 15.45 3.35
C ILE A 342 8.39 16.42 2.26
N GLU A 343 7.31 16.08 1.54
CA GLU A 343 6.86 16.84 0.36
C GLU A 343 5.94 18.00 0.72
N ARG A 344 5.10 17.81 1.74
CA ARG A 344 4.11 18.82 2.19
C ARG A 344 3.50 18.44 3.54
N THR A 345 2.83 19.41 4.14
CA THR A 345 1.91 19.22 5.27
C THR A 345 0.49 18.99 4.75
N ILE A 346 -0.23 18.05 5.36
CA ILE A 346 -1.68 17.91 5.21
C ILE A 346 -2.28 18.38 6.53
N PRO A 347 -2.87 19.58 6.57
CA PRO A 347 -3.25 20.18 7.83
C PRO A 347 -4.56 19.60 8.37
N MET A 348 -4.71 19.64 9.70
CA MET A 348 -5.95 19.24 10.39
C MET A 348 -7.10 20.21 10.09
N LEU A 349 -6.79 21.49 9.94
CA LEU A 349 -7.72 22.55 9.60
C LEU A 349 -7.30 23.21 8.28
N PRO A 350 -8.21 23.86 7.54
CA PRO A 350 -7.84 24.63 6.37
C PRO A 350 -6.77 25.69 6.69
N GLU A 351 -5.84 25.92 5.75
CA GLU A 351 -4.67 26.78 5.97
C GLU A 351 -5.05 28.23 6.28
N GLU A 352 -6.18 28.70 5.76
CA GLU A 352 -6.75 30.02 6.07
C GLU A 352 -7.11 30.18 7.55
N LEU A 353 -7.24 29.08 8.27
CA LEU A 353 -7.42 29.07 9.71
C LEU A 353 -6.12 28.74 10.44
N SER A 354 -5.45 27.64 10.10
CA SER A 354 -4.26 27.18 10.84
C SER A 354 -3.07 28.12 10.69
N ASN A 355 -2.82 28.65 9.49
CA ASN A 355 -1.62 29.44 9.17
C ASN A 355 -1.88 30.96 9.26
N ASP A 356 -3.13 31.36 9.51
CA ASP A 356 -3.54 32.78 9.55
C ASP A 356 -4.38 33.06 10.79
N TYR A 357 -5.69 32.75 10.77
CA TYR A 357 -6.63 33.19 11.79
C TYR A 357 -6.30 32.71 13.22
N PHE A 358 -5.91 31.45 13.40
CA PHE A 358 -5.54 30.88 14.69
C PHE A 358 -4.05 30.99 15.00
N SER A 359 -3.21 31.18 13.98
CA SER A 359 -1.76 31.32 14.17
C SER A 359 -1.45 32.59 14.97
N LEU A 360 -0.58 32.47 15.97
CA LEU A 360 -0.11 33.57 16.82
C LEU A 360 0.94 34.44 16.12
N MET A 361 0.57 34.96 14.95
CA MET A 361 1.39 35.85 14.13
C MET A 361 1.69 37.18 14.85
N SER A 362 2.92 37.65 14.69
CA SER A 362 3.39 38.92 15.24
C SER A 362 2.59 40.10 14.69
N GLY A 363 2.27 41.04 15.59
CA GLY A 363 1.51 42.22 15.22
C GLY A 363 0.03 41.97 14.96
N GLU A 364 -0.54 40.85 15.39
CA GLU A 364 -1.99 40.63 15.33
C GLU A 364 -2.59 40.31 16.68
N ASP A 365 -3.83 40.74 16.88
CA ASP A 365 -4.58 40.42 18.11
C ASP A 365 -5.15 39.02 17.98
N ARG A 366 -4.83 38.15 18.94
CA ARG A 366 -5.23 36.74 18.93
C ARG A 366 -5.85 36.33 20.26
N ALA A 367 -6.94 35.58 20.19
CA ALA A 367 -7.58 34.98 21.36
C ALA A 367 -6.77 33.76 21.79
N VAL A 368 -6.46 33.69 23.08
CA VAL A 368 -5.64 32.63 23.68
C VAL A 368 -6.17 32.22 25.03
N LEU A 369 -5.87 30.98 25.42
CA LEU A 369 -5.93 30.52 26.79
C LEU A 369 -4.54 30.67 27.43
N SER A 370 -4.45 31.55 28.43
CA SER A 370 -3.18 31.90 29.09
C SER A 370 -3.01 31.16 30.42
N PHE A 371 -1.90 30.45 30.57
CA PHE A 371 -1.46 29.80 31.80
C PHE A 371 -0.37 30.63 32.45
N LYS A 372 -0.66 31.23 33.61
CA LYS A 372 0.30 32.05 34.36
C LYS A 372 1.01 31.21 35.39
N PHE A 373 2.33 31.17 35.31
CA PHE A 373 3.21 30.41 36.17
C PHE A 373 4.16 31.29 36.97
N LYS A 374 4.54 30.78 38.13
CA LYS A 374 5.76 31.17 38.84
C LYS A 374 6.81 30.09 38.61
N LEU A 375 7.98 30.47 38.09
CA LEU A 375 9.16 29.63 37.95
C LEU A 375 10.26 30.15 38.88
N ASN A 376 10.82 29.31 39.76
CA ASN A 376 11.89 29.70 40.67
C ASN A 376 13.28 29.22 40.20
N GLU A 377 14.33 29.65 40.90
CA GLU A 377 15.72 29.29 40.59
C GLU A 377 16.04 27.79 40.73
N ASN A 378 15.20 27.04 41.44
CA ASN A 378 15.32 25.58 41.59
C ASN A 378 14.58 24.82 40.47
N GLY A 379 14.05 25.51 39.46
CA GLY A 379 13.30 24.91 38.37
C GLY A 379 11.89 24.43 38.74
N ASP A 380 11.33 24.89 39.87
CA ASP A 380 9.97 24.51 40.24
C ASP A 380 8.95 25.45 39.58
N TRP A 381 8.04 24.84 38.81
CA TRP A 381 6.89 25.51 38.21
C TRP A 381 5.69 25.46 39.16
N ARG A 382 5.02 26.59 39.36
CA ARG A 382 3.75 26.67 40.08
C ARG A 382 2.73 27.44 39.26
N LEU A 383 1.63 26.79 38.89
CA LEU A 383 0.50 27.46 38.27
C LEU A 383 -0.13 28.47 39.25
N LEU A 384 -0.36 29.69 38.77
CA LEU A 384 -1.01 30.76 39.50
C LEU A 384 -2.45 30.94 39.03
N GLU A 385 -2.67 30.92 37.71
CA GLU A 385 -3.96 31.24 37.11
C GLU A 385 -4.06 30.71 35.67
N VAL A 386 -5.29 30.42 35.21
CA VAL A 386 -5.62 30.13 33.81
C VAL A 386 -6.72 31.07 33.37
N ILE A 387 -6.51 31.84 32.30
CA ILE A 387 -7.41 32.92 31.88
C ILE A 387 -7.51 33.01 30.36
N PRO A 388 -8.72 33.05 29.78
CA PRO A 388 -8.92 33.48 28.40
C PRO A 388 -8.57 34.96 28.22
N SER A 389 -7.76 35.29 27.23
CA SER A 389 -7.31 36.67 26.98
C SER A 389 -7.06 36.94 25.50
N ILE A 390 -6.88 38.21 25.15
CA ILE A 390 -6.32 38.60 23.85
C ILE A 390 -4.87 39.03 24.04
N ILE A 391 -3.97 38.44 23.28
CA ILE A 391 -2.57 38.86 23.21
C ILE A 391 -2.27 39.49 21.85
N ARG A 392 -1.15 40.19 21.77
CA ARG A 392 -0.55 40.65 20.53
C ARG A 392 0.91 40.22 20.54
N VAL A 393 1.28 39.28 19.68
CA VAL A 393 2.66 38.77 19.63
C VAL A 393 3.59 39.89 19.16
N HIS A 394 4.70 40.07 19.89
CA HIS A 394 5.71 41.06 19.56
C HIS A 394 6.59 40.58 18.41
N GLU A 395 7.07 39.35 18.49
CA GLU A 395 8.00 38.78 17.53
C GLU A 395 7.81 37.25 17.45
N ASN A 396 7.76 36.71 16.23
CA ASN A 396 7.88 35.27 15.98
C ASN A 396 9.36 34.96 15.77
N LEU A 397 10.00 34.27 16.72
CA LEU A 397 11.44 33.98 16.67
C LEU A 397 11.69 32.59 16.08
N SER A 398 12.78 32.44 15.33
CA SER A 398 13.35 31.11 15.10
C SER A 398 14.11 30.61 16.32
N TYR A 399 14.28 29.30 16.45
CA TYR A 399 15.16 28.71 17.48
C TYR A 399 16.57 29.30 17.49
N GLU A 400 17.11 29.66 16.32
CA GLU A 400 18.45 30.28 16.22
C GLU A 400 18.47 31.71 16.74
N GLN A 401 17.45 32.51 16.42
CA GLN A 401 17.33 33.87 16.92
C GLN A 401 17.16 33.89 18.45
N ALA A 402 16.33 33.00 18.98
CA ALA A 402 16.15 32.85 20.42
C ALA A 402 17.44 32.37 21.12
N ASP A 403 18.19 31.42 20.53
CA ASP A 403 19.49 30.99 21.05
C ASP A 403 20.46 32.18 21.15
N LEU A 404 20.51 33.07 20.16
CA LEU A 404 21.36 34.27 20.19
C LEU A 404 20.95 35.23 21.32
N LEU A 405 19.66 35.42 21.58
CA LEU A 405 19.18 36.25 22.70
C LEU A 405 19.59 35.65 24.05
N ILE A 406 19.52 34.33 24.18
CA ILE A 406 19.92 33.58 25.37
C ILE A 406 21.44 33.67 25.60
N GLU A 407 22.25 33.46 24.56
CA GLU A 407 23.71 33.52 24.63
C GLU A 407 24.21 34.90 25.05
N ASN A 408 23.59 35.96 24.54
CA ASN A 408 23.92 37.34 24.90
C ASN A 408 23.43 37.76 26.30
N ASN A 409 22.73 36.87 27.03
CA ASN A 409 22.08 37.17 28.31
C ASN A 409 21.24 38.47 28.27
N HIS A 410 20.53 38.68 27.16
CA HIS A 410 19.64 39.83 27.02
C HIS A 410 18.45 39.69 27.98
N ASP A 411 18.12 40.73 28.75
CA ASP A 411 16.98 40.77 29.67
C ASP A 411 16.78 39.50 30.54
N PHE A 412 15.63 38.82 30.40
CA PHE A 412 15.26 37.63 31.15
C PHE A 412 15.77 36.33 30.53
N TRP A 413 16.26 36.34 29.28
CA TRP A 413 16.56 35.13 28.50
C TRP A 413 17.56 34.21 29.20
N GLY A 414 18.64 34.78 29.73
CA GLY A 414 19.66 34.03 30.48
C GLY A 414 19.12 33.37 31.75
N LEU A 415 18.26 34.09 32.50
CA LEU A 415 17.62 33.56 33.72
C LEU A 415 16.59 32.47 33.39
N MET A 416 15.76 32.69 32.37
CA MET A 416 14.75 31.73 31.91
C MET A 416 15.41 30.41 31.48
N ASN A 417 16.48 30.49 30.67
CA ASN A 417 17.26 29.33 30.28
C ASN A 417 17.85 28.59 31.48
N LYS A 418 18.44 29.32 32.45
CA LYS A 418 19.00 28.73 33.67
C LYS A 418 17.94 27.96 34.46
N PHE A 419 16.75 28.54 34.64
CA PHE A 419 15.70 27.93 35.46
C PHE A 419 15.05 26.75 34.74
N CYS A 420 14.81 26.85 33.43
CA CYS A 420 14.32 25.74 32.60
C CYS A 420 15.33 24.58 32.57
N LYS A 421 16.64 24.88 32.49
CA LYS A 421 17.69 23.85 32.61
C LYS A 421 17.62 23.10 33.94
N CYS A 422 17.46 23.83 35.05
CA CYS A 422 17.30 23.20 36.36
C CYS A 422 16.03 22.35 36.44
N SER A 423 14.91 22.81 35.86
CA SER A 423 13.67 22.03 35.75
C SER A 423 13.90 20.71 35.00
N GLN A 424 14.54 20.78 33.82
CA GLN A 424 14.86 19.60 33.01
C GLN A 424 15.76 18.61 33.78
N GLU A 425 16.85 19.09 34.40
CA GLU A 425 17.78 18.25 35.17
C GLU A 425 17.03 17.49 36.28
N ARG A 426 16.14 18.16 37.02
CA ARG A 426 15.32 17.52 38.06
C ARG A 426 14.33 16.49 37.50
N ARG A 427 13.77 16.72 36.31
CA ARG A 427 12.92 15.71 35.65
C ARG A 427 13.75 14.48 35.30
N LEU A 428 14.95 14.66 34.77
CA LEU A 428 15.87 13.56 34.43
C LEU A 428 16.32 12.78 35.67
N GLU A 429 16.62 13.46 36.78
CA GLU A 429 16.91 12.82 38.08
C GLU A 429 15.74 11.97 38.60
N LYS A 430 14.50 12.33 38.25
CA LYS A 430 13.28 11.57 38.56
C LYS A 430 12.94 10.49 37.53
N GLY A 431 13.82 10.24 36.55
CA GLY A 431 13.65 9.18 35.55
C GLY A 431 12.98 9.63 34.25
N ALA A 432 12.86 10.92 33.97
CA ALA A 432 12.53 11.37 32.61
C ALA A 432 13.64 10.98 31.62
N LEU A 433 13.29 10.87 30.35
CA LEU A 433 14.22 10.48 29.29
C LEU A 433 14.63 11.67 28.42
N ASN A 434 15.94 11.81 28.21
CA ASN A 434 16.48 12.59 27.11
C ASN A 434 17.28 11.64 26.21
N LEU A 435 16.70 11.30 25.05
CA LEU A 435 17.28 10.30 24.15
C LEU A 435 18.21 10.93 23.13
N ALA A 436 19.37 10.31 22.92
CA ALA A 436 20.24 10.59 21.78
C ALA A 436 19.53 10.19 20.48
N ARG A 437 19.04 11.17 19.73
CA ARG A 437 18.47 10.99 18.39
C ARG A 437 19.02 12.02 17.43
N LYS A 438 19.21 11.61 16.18
CA LYS A 438 19.55 12.49 15.07
C LYS A 438 18.29 12.76 14.27
N GLU A 439 17.93 14.03 14.15
CA GLU A 439 16.78 14.50 13.40
C GLU A 439 17.27 15.45 12.30
N PHE A 440 16.54 15.51 11.20
CA PHE A 440 16.95 16.24 10.00
C PHE A 440 15.74 16.97 9.41
N ASN A 441 15.99 18.17 8.90
CA ASN A 441 15.11 18.81 7.94
C ASN A 441 15.62 18.54 6.52
N PHE A 442 14.70 18.46 5.56
CA PHE A 442 15.00 18.23 4.16
C PHE A 442 14.53 19.43 3.35
N ASP A 443 15.47 20.16 2.76
CA ASP A 443 15.16 21.18 1.75
C ASP A 443 15.15 20.50 0.38
N ILE A 444 13.93 20.31 -0.13
CA ILE A 444 13.65 19.68 -1.43
C ILE A 444 13.17 20.71 -2.47
N SER A 445 13.37 22.01 -2.21
CA SER A 445 12.95 23.08 -3.12
C SER A 445 13.63 23.02 -4.49
N ASP A 446 14.86 22.48 -4.53
CA ASP A 446 15.63 22.19 -5.73
C ASP A 446 15.80 20.66 -5.87
N PRO A 447 15.07 20.01 -6.81
CA PRO A 447 15.18 18.57 -7.05
C PRO A 447 16.58 18.10 -7.44
N ASP A 448 17.39 18.96 -8.04
CA ASP A 448 18.78 18.66 -8.42
C ASP A 448 19.76 18.85 -7.25
N ASN A 449 19.32 19.50 -6.16
CA ASN A 449 20.16 19.86 -5.02
C ASN A 449 19.42 19.76 -3.67
N ILE A 450 18.99 18.55 -3.33
CA ILE A 450 18.36 18.26 -2.02
C ILE A 450 19.38 18.49 -0.90
N ARG A 451 19.03 19.34 0.08
CA ARG A 451 19.87 19.58 1.27
C ARG A 451 19.30 18.87 2.47
N ILE A 452 20.16 18.18 3.21
CA ILE A 452 19.83 17.52 4.48
C ILE A 452 20.44 18.35 5.60
N ILE A 453 19.59 18.96 6.42
CA ILE A 453 19.98 19.92 7.46
C ILE A 453 19.80 19.25 8.83
N PRO A 454 20.87 18.96 9.58
CA PRO A 454 20.74 18.38 10.93
C PRO A 454 20.04 19.35 11.88
N LEU A 455 19.04 18.86 12.63
CA LEU A 455 18.37 19.65 13.65
C LEU A 455 19.19 19.68 14.94
N LYS A 456 19.40 20.87 15.50
CA LYS A 456 20.10 21.09 16.77
C LYS A 456 19.17 20.80 17.95
N ARG A 457 18.97 19.50 18.25
CA ARG A 457 18.26 19.07 19.46
C ARG A 457 18.94 19.61 20.71
N ASN A 458 18.16 19.84 21.77
CA ASN A 458 18.63 20.27 23.09
C ASN A 458 19.32 21.66 23.09
N SER A 459 19.03 22.50 22.10
CA SER A 459 19.41 23.91 22.18
C SER A 459 18.77 24.61 23.39
N PRO A 460 19.37 25.69 23.92
CA PRO A 460 18.73 26.49 24.97
C PRO A 460 17.29 26.90 24.66
N ALA A 461 17.01 27.38 23.44
CA ALA A 461 15.67 27.78 23.03
C ALA A 461 14.69 26.60 22.97
N SER A 462 15.07 25.47 22.36
CA SER A 462 14.20 24.28 22.32
C SER A 462 13.89 23.72 23.70
N ARG A 463 14.86 23.76 24.63
CA ARG A 463 14.61 23.38 26.03
C ARG A 463 13.61 24.30 26.73
N ILE A 464 13.68 25.62 26.48
CA ILE A 464 12.71 26.56 27.06
C ILE A 464 11.30 26.19 26.60
N ILE A 465 11.08 26.03 25.30
CA ILE A 465 9.78 25.66 24.74
C ILE A 465 9.31 24.29 25.28
N GLU A 466 10.20 23.29 25.33
CA GLU A 466 9.87 21.98 25.91
C GLU A 466 9.39 22.09 27.37
N GLU A 467 10.09 22.85 28.22
CA GLU A 467 9.70 23.00 29.63
C GLU A 467 8.41 23.80 29.81
N LEU A 468 8.15 24.81 28.97
CA LEU A 468 6.89 25.55 28.98
C LEU A 468 5.72 24.63 28.60
N ALA A 469 5.84 23.87 27.51
CA ALA A 469 4.83 22.94 27.07
C ALA A 469 4.57 21.85 28.12
N ILE A 470 5.63 21.28 28.70
CA ILE A 470 5.49 20.28 29.78
C ILE A 470 4.78 20.86 31.00
N ALA A 471 5.08 22.11 31.39
CA ALA A 471 4.42 22.76 32.51
C ALA A 471 2.92 22.97 32.27
N VAL A 472 2.53 23.46 31.09
CA VAL A 472 1.11 23.63 30.68
C VAL A 472 0.38 22.29 30.70
N ASN A 473 0.92 21.29 30.02
CA ASN A 473 0.27 19.99 29.85
C ASN A 473 0.15 19.22 31.17
N ARG A 474 1.20 19.23 32.00
CA ARG A 474 1.16 18.61 33.33
C ARG A 474 0.13 19.26 34.24
N GLU A 475 0.07 20.60 34.29
CA GLU A 475 -0.88 21.28 35.17
C GLU A 475 -2.31 21.19 34.65
N THR A 476 -2.53 21.20 33.33
CA THR A 476 -3.86 20.92 32.74
C THR A 476 -4.35 19.54 33.15
N ALA A 477 -3.48 18.53 33.04
CA ALA A 477 -3.77 17.17 33.45
C ALA A 477 -4.08 17.05 34.95
N ARG A 478 -3.32 17.77 35.80
CA ARG A 478 -3.57 17.85 37.24
C ARG A 478 -4.93 18.50 37.55
N LEU A 479 -5.25 19.63 36.91
CA LEU A 479 -6.54 20.30 37.09
C LEU A 479 -7.71 19.41 36.71
N PHE A 480 -7.61 18.69 35.58
CA PHE A 480 -8.66 17.76 35.15
C PHE A 480 -8.78 16.58 36.11
N GLN A 481 -7.67 16.02 36.57
CA GLN A 481 -7.67 14.92 37.53
C GLN A 481 -8.28 15.33 38.88
N GLU A 482 -7.91 16.51 39.41
CA GLU A 482 -8.45 17.03 40.68
C GLU A 482 -9.94 17.33 40.60
N ALA A 483 -10.43 17.73 39.43
CA ALA A 483 -11.84 18.01 39.18
C ALA A 483 -12.67 16.78 38.78
N ASP A 484 -12.05 15.59 38.65
CA ASP A 484 -12.66 14.38 38.06
C ASP A 484 -13.30 14.67 36.69
N PHE A 485 -12.64 15.53 35.90
CA PHE A 485 -13.13 15.97 34.60
C PHE A 485 -12.65 15.01 33.50
N PRO A 486 -13.54 14.53 32.61
CA PRO A 486 -13.13 13.66 31.52
C PRO A 486 -12.26 14.43 30.52
N GLY A 487 -11.04 13.94 30.29
CA GLY A 487 -10.09 14.50 29.34
C GLY A 487 -9.31 13.42 28.60
N ILE A 488 -8.54 13.83 27.60
CA ILE A 488 -7.63 12.95 26.86
C ILE A 488 -6.24 13.07 27.49
N TYR A 489 -5.86 12.07 28.28
CA TYR A 489 -4.54 11.95 28.88
C TYR A 489 -3.57 11.24 27.95
N ARG A 490 -2.31 11.64 28.01
CA ARG A 490 -1.20 10.98 27.31
C ARG A 490 -0.33 10.25 28.33
N THR A 491 -0.39 8.93 28.30
CA THR A 491 0.27 8.06 29.29
C THR A 491 1.37 7.22 28.65
N GLN A 492 2.41 6.91 29.42
CA GLN A 492 3.51 6.06 28.98
C GLN A 492 4.06 5.26 30.16
N SER A 493 4.03 3.94 30.02
CA SER A 493 4.59 2.97 30.97
C SER A 493 6.08 3.22 31.22
N SER A 494 6.58 2.84 32.40
CA SER A 494 8.02 2.88 32.70
C SER A 494 8.84 2.11 31.67
N TYR A 495 10.05 2.60 31.39
CA TYR A 495 11.01 1.92 30.53
C TYR A 495 11.90 0.97 31.33
N GLU A 496 12.45 -0.04 30.64
CA GLU A 496 13.45 -0.96 31.20
C GLU A 496 14.81 -0.66 30.59
N LEU A 497 15.86 -0.58 31.41
CA LEU A 497 17.23 -0.51 30.92
C LEU A 497 17.67 -1.91 30.47
N ILE A 498 17.97 -2.08 29.19
CA ILE A 498 18.40 -3.36 28.61
C ILE A 498 19.92 -3.43 28.39
N LYS A 499 20.58 -2.27 28.35
CA LYS A 499 22.03 -2.15 28.20
C LYS A 499 22.54 -0.93 28.95
N GLU A 500 23.59 -1.11 29.73
CA GLU A 500 24.26 -0.01 30.43
C GLU A 500 24.85 1.00 29.43
N VAL A 501 24.93 2.25 29.88
CA VAL A 501 25.52 3.38 29.15
C VAL A 501 26.70 3.90 29.97
N GLU A 502 27.77 4.32 29.31
CA GLU A 502 28.92 4.92 30.00
C GLU A 502 28.50 6.21 30.73
N ASP A 503 29.17 6.51 31.84
CA ASP A 503 28.88 7.71 32.63
C ASP A 503 28.92 8.96 31.73
N LYS A 504 27.81 9.70 31.71
CA LYS A 504 27.55 10.96 30.95
C LYS A 504 27.11 10.81 29.49
N GLU A 505 26.99 9.61 28.94
CA GLU A 505 26.34 9.43 27.64
C GLU A 505 24.80 9.45 27.76
N LEU A 506 24.13 10.02 26.76
CA LEU A 506 22.66 10.00 26.68
C LEU A 506 22.16 8.60 26.29
N LEU A 507 21.02 8.20 26.85
CA LEU A 507 20.37 6.94 26.48
C LEU A 507 19.95 6.97 25.00
N SER A 508 20.08 5.83 24.32
CA SER A 508 19.52 5.61 22.98
C SER A 508 18.45 4.51 23.02
N LEU A 509 17.74 4.32 21.90
CA LEU A 509 16.79 3.22 21.75
C LEU A 509 17.45 1.83 21.80
N GLU A 510 18.79 1.74 21.72
CA GLU A 510 19.52 0.49 21.93
C GLU A 510 19.71 0.17 23.42
N ASN A 511 19.57 1.17 24.29
CA ASN A 511 19.82 1.04 25.73
C ASN A 511 18.56 0.75 26.53
N ILE A 512 17.38 1.10 25.99
CA ILE A 512 16.11 1.00 26.70
C ILE A 512 15.07 0.22 25.90
N ARG A 513 14.20 -0.46 26.64
CA ARG A 513 12.91 -0.92 26.14
C ARG A 513 11.83 0.00 26.70
N ILE A 514 11.14 0.70 25.81
CA ILE A 514 10.07 1.63 26.19
C ILE A 514 8.84 1.39 25.32
N GLU A 515 7.66 1.43 25.93
CA GLU A 515 6.40 1.38 25.19
C GLU A 515 6.09 2.74 24.54
N PRO A 516 5.40 2.76 23.37
CA PRO A 516 4.84 3.99 22.84
C PRO A 516 3.89 4.65 23.84
N ALA A 517 3.88 5.98 23.86
CA ALA A 517 2.86 6.72 24.59
C ALA A 517 1.47 6.45 23.98
N LYS A 518 0.43 6.46 24.82
CA LYS A 518 -0.95 6.13 24.46
C LYS A 518 -1.88 7.24 24.93
N LEU A 519 -2.91 7.54 24.13
CA LEU A 519 -4.02 8.39 24.54
C LEU A 519 -5.04 7.54 25.31
N THR A 520 -5.56 8.08 26.41
CA THR A 520 -6.51 7.40 27.31
C THR A 520 -7.39 8.42 28.02
N THR A 521 -8.58 8.01 28.46
CA THR A 521 -9.46 8.83 29.31
C THR A 521 -9.17 8.69 30.80
N VAL A 522 -8.23 7.82 31.16
CA VAL A 522 -7.81 7.57 32.55
C VAL A 522 -6.47 8.26 32.81
N PRO A 523 -6.35 9.09 33.86
CA PRO A 523 -5.09 9.72 34.20
C PRO A 523 -4.03 8.67 34.55
N GLY A 524 -2.79 8.92 34.14
CA GLY A 524 -1.69 8.03 34.42
C GLY A 524 -0.33 8.67 34.15
N ILE A 525 0.71 7.97 34.57
CA ILE A 525 2.09 8.43 34.45
C ILE A 525 2.51 8.57 32.98
N HIS A 526 3.40 9.52 32.73
CA HIS A 526 4.18 9.61 31.50
C HIS A 526 5.66 9.50 31.83
N SER A 527 6.17 8.26 31.86
CA SER A 527 7.53 7.95 32.30
C SER A 527 8.60 8.73 31.54
N GLY A 528 8.49 8.81 30.20
CA GLY A 528 9.46 9.51 29.36
C GLY A 528 9.60 11.01 29.67
N LEU A 529 8.58 11.63 30.27
CA LEU A 529 8.61 13.05 30.66
C LEU A 529 8.84 13.25 32.16
N GLY A 530 8.81 12.18 32.96
CA GLY A 530 8.88 12.24 34.43
C GLY A 530 7.66 12.91 35.07
N CYS A 531 6.48 12.76 34.45
CA CYS A 531 5.22 13.35 34.93
C CYS A 531 4.30 12.27 35.52
N GLU A 532 3.71 12.53 36.69
CA GLU A 532 2.74 11.63 37.34
C GLU A 532 1.39 11.61 36.61
N VAL A 533 1.05 12.72 35.95
CA VAL A 533 -0.11 12.87 35.08
C VAL A 533 0.25 13.84 33.95
N TYR A 534 -0.21 13.57 32.73
CA TYR A 534 0.12 14.37 31.55
C TYR A 534 -0.99 14.27 30.50
N MET A 535 -1.23 15.35 29.77
CA MET A 535 -2.19 15.44 28.67
C MET A 535 -1.47 15.81 27.38
#